data_AF-A0A7V0NDZ6-F1
#
_entry.id   AF-A0A7V0NDZ6-F1
#
_cell.length_a   1.000
_cell.length_b   1.000
_cell.length_c   1.000
_cell.angle_alpha   90.00
_cell.angle_beta   90.00
_cell.angle_gamma   90.00
#
_symmetry.space_group_name_H-M   'P 1'
#
loop_
_entity.id
_entity.type
_entity.pdbx_description
1 polymer ?
#
loop_
_entity_poly.entity_id
_entity_poly.type
_entity_poly.pdbx_seq_one_letter_code
_entity_poly.pdbx_strand_id
1 'polypeptide(L)'
;MSLAVKVYEAFKDDERKAKVLSEVIDELESRIAPLRDVATKGDLEVIKLALQKEIEETRLSLQKEIEEVRKEIEQVRGEVEQMRL
;
A
#
# COMPACT_ATOMS: atom_id res chain seq x y z
N MET A 1 -9.68 11.93 -26.45
CA MET A 1 -10.40 11.06 -27.39
C MET A 1 -10.58 9.70 -26.73
N SER A 2 -11.82 9.29 -26.48
CA SER A 2 -12.13 8.00 -25.84
C SER A 2 -11.73 6.83 -26.73
N LEU A 3 -11.56 5.64 -26.15
CA LEU A 3 -11.29 4.43 -26.92
C LEU A 3 -12.47 4.11 -27.84
N ALA A 4 -13.70 4.39 -27.40
CA ALA A 4 -14.90 4.21 -28.22
C ALA A 4 -14.82 4.97 -29.56
N VAL A 5 -14.39 6.24 -29.53
CA VAL A 5 -14.23 7.07 -30.74
C VAL A 5 -13.13 6.51 -31.64
N LYS A 6 -11.99 6.10 -31.08
CA LYS A 6 -10.90 5.48 -31.85
C LYS A 6 -11.34 4.20 -32.55
N VAL A 7 -12.12 3.37 -31.85
CA VAL A 7 -12.64 2.11 -32.40
C VAL A 7 -13.67 2.38 -33.48
N TYR A 8 -14.57 3.34 -33.30
CA TYR A 8 -15.51 3.72 -34.35
C TYR A 8 -14.78 4.17 -35.63
N GLU A 9 -13.79 5.05 -35.51
CA GLU A 9 -13.01 5.55 -36.64
C GLU A 9 -12.23 4.46 -37.37
N ALA A 10 -11.71 3.48 -36.63
CA ALA A 10 -10.91 2.38 -37.17
C ALA A 10 -11.74 1.37 -38.00
N PHE A 11 -13.02 1.20 -37.68
CA PHE A 11 -13.93 0.25 -38.34
C PHE A 11 -15.02 0.92 -39.19
N LYS A 12 -14.87 2.23 -39.47
CA LYS A 12 -15.89 3.04 -40.18
C LYS A 12 -16.21 2.58 -41.60
N ASP A 13 -15.40 1.67 -42.16
CA ASP A 13 -15.66 0.96 -43.41
C ASP A 13 -16.91 0.05 -43.32
N ASP A 14 -17.27 -0.37 -42.10
CA ASP A 14 -18.49 -1.13 -41.80
C ASP A 14 -19.21 -0.47 -40.62
N GLU A 15 -20.19 0.38 -40.92
CA GLU A 15 -20.90 1.20 -39.94
C GLU A 15 -21.55 0.36 -38.83
N ARG A 16 -22.12 -0.80 -39.18
CA ARG A 16 -22.75 -1.69 -38.20
C ARG A 16 -21.71 -2.24 -37.24
N LYS A 17 -20.56 -2.68 -37.76
CA LYS A 17 -19.45 -3.19 -36.93
C LYS A 17 -18.84 -2.08 -36.07
N ALA A 18 -18.58 -0.91 -36.65
CA ALA A 18 -18.04 0.26 -35.93
C ALA A 18 -18.91 0.65 -34.74
N LYS A 19 -20.23 0.72 -34.95
CA LYS A 19 -21.18 1.09 -33.91
C LYS A 19 -21.17 0.08 -32.76
N VAL A 20 -21.34 -1.21 -33.06
CA VAL A 20 -21.36 -2.27 -32.05
C VAL A 20 -20.06 -2.29 -31.23
N LEU A 21 -18.91 -2.22 -31.90
CA LEU A 21 -17.62 -2.22 -31.19
C LEU A 21 -17.43 -0.95 -30.36
N SER A 22 -17.83 0.22 -30.86
CA SER A 22 -17.71 1.47 -30.09
C SER A 22 -18.60 1.47 -28.85
N GLU A 23 -19.83 0.96 -28.96
CA GLU A 23 -20.78 0.88 -27.83
C GLU A 23 -20.25 -0.04 -26.73
N VAL A 24 -19.70 -1.20 -27.09
CA VAL A 24 -19.07 -2.12 -26.12
C VAL A 24 -17.89 -1.45 -25.41
N ILE A 25 -17.06 -0.70 -26.15
CA ILE A 25 -15.90 -0.02 -25.58
C ILE A 25 -16.32 1.13 -24.67
N ASP A 26 -17.33 1.91 -25.06
CA ASP A 26 -17.87 3.01 -24.24
C ASP A 26 -18.45 2.46 -22.92
N GLU A 27 -19.18 1.35 -22.98
CA GLU A 27 -19.70 0.68 -21.79
C GLU A 27 -18.57 0.14 -20.90
N LEU A 28 -17.51 -0.44 -21.47
CA LEU A 28 -16.33 -0.87 -20.71
C LEU A 28 -15.60 0.31 -20.06
N GLU A 29 -15.39 1.41 -20.80
CA GLU A 29 -14.75 2.63 -20.28
C GLU A 29 -15.56 3.20 -19.10
N SER A 30 -16.89 3.22 -19.20
CA SER A 30 -17.77 3.69 -18.11
C SER A 30 -17.67 2.84 -16.83
N ARG A 31 -17.49 1.51 -16.97
CA ARG A 31 -17.37 0.58 -15.84
C ARG A 31 -15.98 0.58 -15.22
N ILE A 32 -14.94 0.87 -16.01
CA ILE A 32 -13.55 0.91 -15.55
C ILE A 32 -13.20 2.28 -14.97
N ALA A 33 -13.86 3.36 -15.39
CA ALA A 33 -13.57 4.71 -14.89
C ALA A 33 -13.59 4.81 -13.33
N PRO A 34 -14.57 4.24 -12.62
CA PRO A 34 -14.58 4.23 -11.15
C PRO A 34 -13.47 3.36 -10.53
N LEU A 35 -12.91 2.39 -11.27
CA LEU A 35 -11.85 1.51 -10.76
C LEU A 35 -10.49 2.22 -10.67
N ARG A 36 -10.33 3.39 -11.29
CA ARG A 36 -9.06 4.15 -11.25
C ARG A 36 -8.74 4.68 -9.85
N ASP A 37 -9.75 4.87 -9.01
CA ASP A 37 -9.60 5.36 -7.64
C ASP A 37 -9.56 4.22 -6.61
N VAL A 38 -9.45 2.97 -7.06
CA VAL A 38 -9.44 1.79 -6.19
C VAL A 38 -8.02 1.29 -6.03
N ALA A 39 -7.60 1.11 -4.77
CA ALA A 39 -6.31 0.52 -4.45
C ALA A 39 -6.18 -0.88 -5.09
N THR A 40 -5.05 -1.12 -5.76
CA THR A 40 -4.75 -2.40 -6.37
C THR A 40 -4.17 -3.37 -5.34
N LYS A 41 -4.13 -4.66 -5.69
CA LYS A 41 -3.41 -5.66 -4.89
C LYS A 41 -1.92 -5.31 -4.74
N GLY A 42 -1.32 -4.66 -5.75
CA GLY A 42 0.06 -4.20 -5.69
C GLY A 42 0.24 -3.10 -4.66
N ASP A 43 -0.65 -2.12 -4.64
CA ASP A 43 -0.62 -1.02 -3.67
C ASP A 43 -0.74 -1.56 -2.23
N LEU A 44 -1.65 -2.52 -2.03
CA LEU A 44 -1.83 -3.18 -0.73
C LEU A 44 -0.60 -3.98 -0.29
N GLU A 45 0.08 -4.68 -1.19
CA GLU A 45 1.28 -5.44 -0.84
C GLU A 45 2.44 -4.50 -0.47
N VAL A 46 2.60 -3.37 -1.18
CA VAL A 46 3.59 -2.34 -0.84
C VAL A 46 3.32 -1.77 0.55
N ILE A 47 2.07 -1.40 0.85
CA ILE A 47 1.67 -0.87 2.17
C ILE A 47 1.90 -1.92 3.26
N LYS A 48 1.53 -3.18 3.01
CA LYS A 48 1.73 -4.27 3.95
C LYS A 48 3.21 -4.47 4.28
N LEU A 49 4.09 -4.45 3.29
CA LEU A 49 5.54 -4.58 3.50
C LEU A 49 6.10 -3.39 4.29
N ALA A 50 5.64 -2.16 3.98
CA ALA A 50 6.03 -0.97 4.73
C ALA A 50 5.61 -1.06 6.21
N LEU A 51 4.36 -1.43 6.48
CA LEU A 51 3.84 -1.62 7.84
C LEU A 51 4.59 -2.73 8.59
N GLN A 52 4.90 -3.84 7.93
CA GLN A 52 5.71 -4.92 8.55
C GLN A 52 7.10 -4.42 8.96
N LYS A 53 7.72 -3.60 8.12
CA LYS A 53 9.02 -2.99 8.42
C LYS A 53 8.91 -2.03 9.62
N GLU A 54 7.93 -1.12 9.63
CA GLU A 54 7.73 -0.16 10.73
C GLU A 54 7.46 -0.88 12.06
N ILE A 55 6.68 -1.96 12.05
CA ILE A 55 6.43 -2.79 13.23
C ILE A 55 7.74 -3.40 13.74
N GLU A 56 8.57 -3.94 12.85
CA GLU A 56 9.83 -4.56 13.24
C GLU A 56 10.84 -3.53 13.78
N GLU A 57 10.94 -2.36 13.15
CA GLU A 57 11.77 -1.26 13.63
C GLU A 57 11.31 -0.79 15.02
N THR A 58 9.99 -0.67 15.23
CA THR A 58 9.41 -0.31 16.54
C THR A 58 9.74 -1.36 17.59
N ARG A 59 9.62 -2.66 17.26
CA ARG A 59 9.96 -3.76 18.18
C ARG A 59 11.43 -3.73 18.58
N LEU A 60 12.33 -3.51 17.62
CA LEU A 60 13.76 -3.42 17.89
C LEU A 60 14.11 -2.20 18.76
N SER A 61 13.45 -1.05 18.55
CA SER A 61 13.61 0.13 19.40
C SER A 61 13.20 -0.18 20.85
N LEU A 62 12.01 -0.74 21.02
CA LEU A 62 11.49 -1.09 22.35
C LEU A 62 12.37 -2.12 23.07
N GLN A 63 12.93 -3.10 22.35
CA GLN A 63 13.86 -4.07 22.94
C GLN A 63 15.13 -3.40 23.46
N LYS A 64 15.67 -2.42 22.74
CA LYS A 64 16.85 -1.65 23.18
C LYS A 64 16.53 -0.83 24.43
N GLU A 65 15.41 -0.11 24.41
CA GLU A 65 14.98 0.71 25.55
C GLU A 65 14.76 -0.15 26.81
N ILE A 66 14.14 -1.33 26.66
CA ILE A 66 13.95 -2.27 27.78
C ILE A 66 15.31 -2.74 28.34
N GLU A 67 16.28 -3.03 27.47
CA GLU A 67 17.61 -3.47 27.88
C GLU A 67 18.40 -2.36 28.58
N GLU A 68 18.27 -1.12 28.12
CA GLU A 68 18.84 0.06 28.77
C GLU A 68 18.27 0.26 30.17
N VAL A 69 16.93 0.24 30.31
CA VAL A 69 16.26 0.34 31.61
C VAL A 69 16.67 -0.78 32.55
N ARG A 70 16.87 -2.02 32.05
CA ARG A 70 17.36 -3.14 32.89
C ARG A 70 18.75 -2.88 33.44
N LYS A 71 19.66 -2.36 32.62
CA LYS A 71 21.03 -2.00 33.06
C LYS A 71 21.01 -0.88 34.09
N GLU A 72 20.18 0.14 33.88
CA GLU A 72 20.01 1.22 34.86
C GLU A 72 19.49 0.68 36.21
N ILE A 73 18.52 -0.24 36.18
CA ILE A 73 18.02 -0.89 37.40
C ILE A 73 19.12 -1.69 38.11
N GLU A 74 19.93 -2.45 37.38
CA GLU A 74 21.04 -3.22 37.96
C GLU A 74 22.10 -2.30 38.59
N GLN A 75 22.45 -1.20 37.91
CA GLN A 75 23.38 -0.21 38.43
C GLN A 75 22.85 0.40 39.74
N VAL A 76 21.61 0.88 39.75
CA VAL A 76 20.99 1.48 40.95
C VAL A 76 20.92 0.47 42.09
N ARG A 77 20.62 -0.81 41.81
CA ARG A 77 20.65 -1.87 42.84
C ARG A 77 22.04 -2.03 43.44
N GLY A 78 23.08 -2.06 42.62
CA GLY A 78 24.48 -2.14 43.09
C GLY A 78 24.88 -0.95 43.95
N GLU A 79 24.51 0.27 43.55
CA GLU A 79 24.74 1.49 44.33
C GLU A 79 24.03 1.45 45.69
N VAL A 80 22.78 0.97 45.73
CA VAL A 80 22.02 0.81 46.98
C VAL A 80 22.63 -0.25 47.90
N GLU A 81 23.15 -1.35 47.37
CA GLU A 81 23.85 -2.37 48.17
C GLU A 81 25.16 -1.82 48.76
N GLN A 82 25.94 -1.07 47.98
CA GLN A 82 27.17 -0.44 48.46
C GLN A 82 26.93 0.55 49.60
N MET A 83 25.84 1.34 49.55
CA MET A 83 25.49 2.26 50.63
C MET A 83 25.05 1.58 51.93
N ARG A 84 24.68 0.29 51.87
CA ARG A 84 24.22 -0.48 53.04
C ARG A 84 25.34 -1.21 53.78
N LEU A 85 26.54 -1.29 53.20
CA LEU A 85 27.75 -1.89 53.76
C LEU A 85 28.60 -0.85 54.49
#